data_AF-B0XD92-F1
#
_entry.id   AF-B0XD92-F1
#
_cell.length_a   1.000
_cell.length_b   1.000
_cell.length_c   1.000
_cell.angle_alpha   90.00
_cell.angle_beta   90.00
_cell.angle_gamma   90.00
#
_symmetry.space_group_name_H-M   'P 1'
#
loop_
_entity.id
_entity.type
_entity.pdbx_description
1 polymer ?
#
loop_
_entity_poly.entity_id
_entity_poly.type
_entity_poly.pdbx_seq_one_letter_code
_entity_poly.pdbx_strand_id
1 'polypeptide(L)'
;MLRLKVLARKCTQLERFYCTVNKFNTLNEAAKFLSPLLDVKEPTMYRYLTKHDFLLELERDDIRRKLDYFRYLRASNEEILQQPNLLMVHLITLENRTTILRECGFVESLNLAALSKYITLVRQKVRALKKNLLIPADLDMVEQLRKQFELNVLPVGLKSSDDLHVQPLREQFISEFLRQRLDLSDVELKRLWQSYSKIKHKSFGHTQRVVDILQYDYKFSREKIVGNLYLLHADPENLLRYPTVVPSIGGMDIKELMVKQPKVMMVPCDKVQQLLGVLRSHEIDESGILKYSAILTLAPDTIQARIIQIKKTKEFEVLLKHPRITKLIAYQTKAAIRLDFLQQLKVRCASLNVLASHSQGFEKYVRDGCDRTKGKDTAHFFSQIFAQKSDEVFTHLKRHPNWFHIPTVQIQETMDYLRAQQYTLEDIGENIQIVLYPLSRISAKLDKLHECARTGRPHDELGIELVGVSASQMLSLCLYTMELDFHFTGDGVWPEQVQLNDASTSTNIELPKTLNKDYKYGKKPAVKVGL
;
A
#
# COMPACT_ATOMS: atom_id res chain seq x y z
N MET A 1 -24.41 0.18 46.37
CA MET A 1 -25.64 0.52 45.60
C MET A 1 -25.25 1.40 44.43
N LEU A 2 -25.61 0.99 43.20
CA LEU A 2 -25.92 1.79 41.98
C LEU A 2 -24.98 2.96 41.60
N ARG A 3 -24.47 3.17 40.37
CA ARG A 3 -24.72 2.68 39.01
C ARG A 3 -23.50 3.07 38.16
N LEU A 4 -22.82 2.08 37.57
CA LEU A 4 -21.93 2.27 36.42
C LEU A 4 -22.74 1.87 35.18
N LYS A 5 -23.13 2.84 34.35
CA LYS A 5 -23.82 2.56 33.09
C LYS A 5 -23.48 3.62 32.02
N VAL A 6 -22.99 3.08 30.90
CA VAL A 6 -23.09 3.59 29.53
C VAL A 6 -22.11 4.71 29.13
N LEU A 7 -20.87 4.31 28.81
CA LEU A 7 -20.10 4.91 27.73
C LEU A 7 -20.21 3.98 26.50
N ALA A 8 -21.34 4.11 25.79
CA ALA A 8 -21.48 3.55 24.46
C ALA A 8 -20.51 4.31 23.53
N ARG A 9 -19.46 3.61 23.07
CA ARG A 9 -18.60 4.07 21.99
C ARG A 9 -19.47 4.33 20.75
N LYS A 10 -19.55 5.58 20.32
CA LYS A 10 -20.01 5.94 18.97
C LYS A 10 -19.00 5.37 17.97
N CYS A 11 -19.25 4.14 17.57
CA CYS A 11 -18.65 3.48 16.41
C CYS A 11 -19.04 4.32 15.17
N THR A 12 -18.05 4.88 14.49
CA THR A 12 -18.28 5.73 13.31
C THR A 12 -18.82 4.88 12.17
N GLN A 13 -19.73 5.42 11.35
CA GLN A 13 -20.34 4.72 10.19
C GLN A 13 -19.30 4.13 9.21
N LEU A 14 -18.04 4.59 9.24
CA LEU A 14 -16.94 4.05 8.45
C LEU A 14 -16.44 2.68 8.93
N GLU A 15 -16.54 2.34 10.22
CA GLU A 15 -16.17 1.00 10.72
C GLU A 15 -17.22 -0.06 10.37
N ARG A 16 -18.49 0.35 10.15
CA ARG A 16 -19.59 -0.56 9.79
C ARG A 16 -19.56 -1.05 8.35
N PHE A 17 -18.90 -0.34 7.43
CA PHE A 17 -18.82 -0.77 6.03
C PHE A 17 -17.63 -1.70 5.73
N TYR A 18 -16.65 -1.82 6.65
CA TYR A 18 -15.39 -2.53 6.36
C TYR A 18 -15.01 -3.61 7.39
N CYS A 19 -15.86 -3.89 8.38
CA CYS A 19 -15.72 -5.05 9.27
C CYS A 19 -16.64 -6.20 8.84
N THR A 20 -16.07 -7.13 8.07
CA THR A 20 -16.33 -8.58 8.09
C THR A 20 -17.75 -9.04 8.47
N VAL A 21 -18.53 -9.37 7.43
CA VAL A 21 -19.83 -10.08 7.47
C VAL A 21 -19.73 -11.49 8.11
N ASN A 22 -18.55 -11.92 8.56
CA ASN A 22 -18.24 -13.31 8.95
C ASN A 22 -17.93 -13.54 10.45
N LYS A 23 -18.11 -12.55 11.32
CA LYS A 23 -17.97 -12.71 12.79
C LYS A 23 -19.30 -13.08 13.47
N PHE A 24 -19.27 -13.43 14.75
CA PHE A 24 -20.48 -13.68 15.53
C PHE A 24 -21.03 -12.38 16.10
N ASN A 25 -22.33 -12.13 15.92
CA ASN A 25 -22.99 -10.96 16.49
C ASN A 25 -23.50 -11.22 17.91
N THR A 26 -23.70 -12.49 18.29
CA THR A 26 -24.22 -12.89 19.59
C THR A 26 -23.63 -14.22 20.06
N LEU A 27 -23.65 -14.44 21.38
CA LEU A 27 -23.30 -15.74 22.01
C LEU A 27 -24.18 -16.89 21.50
N ASN A 28 -25.49 -16.66 21.32
CA ASN A 28 -26.42 -17.67 20.82
C ASN A 28 -26.06 -18.10 19.40
N GLU A 29 -25.71 -17.16 18.53
CA GLU A 29 -25.28 -17.46 17.16
C GLU A 29 -23.99 -18.30 17.15
N ALA A 30 -23.01 -17.94 17.97
CA ALA A 30 -21.78 -18.71 18.12
C ALA A 30 -22.03 -20.12 18.68
N ALA A 31 -22.91 -20.24 19.68
CA ALA A 31 -23.27 -21.53 20.26
C ALA A 31 -23.93 -22.45 19.22
N LYS A 32 -24.89 -21.94 18.44
CA LYS A 32 -25.54 -22.69 17.35
C LYS A 32 -24.56 -23.14 16.26
N PHE A 33 -23.56 -22.31 15.97
CA PHE A 33 -22.55 -22.64 14.97
C PHE A 33 -21.56 -23.69 15.47
N LEU A 34 -21.03 -23.55 16.69
CA LEU A 34 -19.96 -24.43 17.21
C LEU A 34 -20.48 -25.76 17.74
N SER A 35 -21.71 -25.80 18.26
CA SER A 35 -22.33 -27.01 18.82
C SER A 35 -22.29 -28.22 17.87
N PRO A 36 -22.78 -28.13 16.61
CA PRO A 36 -22.71 -29.25 15.67
C PRO A 36 -21.28 -29.55 15.20
N LEU A 37 -20.37 -28.56 15.23
CA LEU A 37 -18.98 -28.77 14.81
C LEU A 37 -18.15 -29.53 15.87
N LEU A 38 -18.51 -29.40 17.14
CA LEU A 38 -17.78 -30.04 18.25
C LEU A 38 -18.59 -31.15 18.92
N ASP A 39 -19.74 -31.50 18.36
CA ASP A 39 -20.67 -32.51 18.92
C ASP A 39 -21.01 -32.24 20.41
N VAL A 40 -21.33 -30.98 20.71
CA VAL A 40 -21.71 -30.53 22.06
C VAL A 40 -23.11 -29.94 22.02
N LYS A 41 -23.94 -30.24 23.02
CA LYS A 41 -25.27 -29.64 23.16
C LYS A 41 -25.19 -28.11 23.28
N GLU A 42 -26.10 -27.40 22.60
CA GLU A 42 -26.14 -25.94 22.56
C GLU A 42 -26.10 -25.26 23.94
N PRO A 43 -26.84 -25.71 24.97
CA PRO A 43 -26.76 -25.10 26.30
C PRO A 43 -25.37 -25.22 26.96
N THR A 44 -24.67 -26.33 26.71
CA THR A 44 -23.32 -26.57 27.21
C THR A 44 -22.32 -25.68 26.47
N MET A 45 -22.44 -25.59 25.14
CA MET A 45 -21.61 -24.70 24.33
C MET A 45 -21.82 -23.24 24.70
N TYR A 46 -23.06 -22.82 24.99
CA TYR A 46 -23.36 -21.48 25.48
C TYR A 46 -22.57 -21.18 26.77
N ARG A 47 -22.64 -22.07 27.76
CA ARG A 47 -21.86 -21.93 29.01
C ARG A 47 -20.35 -21.92 28.76
N TYR A 48 -19.87 -22.74 27.84
CA TYR A 48 -18.46 -22.76 27.44
C TYR A 48 -18.02 -21.40 26.87
N LEU A 49 -18.80 -20.84 25.96
CA LEU A 49 -18.51 -19.55 25.32
C LEU A 49 -18.58 -18.38 26.31
N THR A 50 -19.39 -18.46 27.37
CA THR A 50 -19.33 -17.42 28.43
C THR A 50 -17.99 -17.38 29.17
N LYS A 51 -17.22 -18.48 29.16
CA LYS A 51 -15.86 -18.54 29.74
C LYS A 51 -14.76 -18.24 28.72
N HIS A 52 -15.09 -18.27 27.43
CA HIS A 52 -14.16 -18.14 26.31
C HIS A 52 -14.71 -17.17 25.25
N ASP A 53 -15.07 -15.97 25.70
CA ASP A 53 -15.72 -14.92 24.89
C ASP A 53 -14.87 -14.45 23.70
N PHE A 54 -13.54 -14.56 23.80
CA PHE A 54 -12.60 -14.25 22.72
C PHE A 54 -12.87 -15.05 21.44
N LEU A 55 -13.55 -16.21 21.52
CA LEU A 55 -13.93 -17.00 20.35
C LEU A 55 -14.98 -16.30 19.48
N LEU A 56 -15.72 -15.33 20.02
CA LEU A 56 -16.72 -14.54 19.28
C LEU A 56 -16.07 -13.62 18.24
N GLU A 57 -14.81 -13.24 18.46
CA GLU A 57 -14.06 -12.34 17.57
C GLU A 57 -13.43 -13.04 16.36
N LEU A 58 -13.49 -14.38 16.34
CA LEU A 58 -12.93 -15.20 15.27
C LEU A 58 -13.88 -15.30 14.08
N GLU A 59 -13.30 -15.43 12.89
CA GLU A 59 -14.06 -15.62 11.65
C GLU A 59 -14.52 -17.08 11.51
N ARG A 60 -15.77 -17.28 11.11
CA ARG A 60 -16.39 -18.62 11.00
C ARG A 60 -15.58 -19.59 10.13
N ASP A 61 -15.12 -19.12 8.98
CA ASP A 61 -14.38 -19.96 8.03
C ASP A 61 -12.96 -20.27 8.51
N ASP A 62 -12.36 -19.38 9.30
CA ASP A 62 -11.06 -19.64 9.94
C ASP A 62 -11.21 -20.70 11.06
N ILE A 63 -12.28 -20.63 11.86
CA ILE A 63 -12.60 -21.67 12.85
C ILE A 63 -12.76 -23.02 12.17
N ARG A 64 -13.58 -23.13 11.13
CA ARG A 64 -13.82 -24.40 10.42
C ARG A 64 -12.52 -25.04 9.94
N ARG A 65 -11.68 -24.27 9.25
CA ARG A 65 -10.38 -24.75 8.75
C ARG A 65 -9.47 -25.24 9.89
N LYS A 66 -9.46 -24.55 11.04
CA LYS A 66 -8.67 -25.00 12.21
C LYS A 66 -9.25 -26.27 12.84
N LEU A 67 -10.57 -26.40 12.95
CA LEU A 67 -11.20 -27.61 13.45
C LEU A 67 -10.91 -28.81 12.53
N ASP A 68 -11.00 -28.61 11.21
CA ASP A 68 -10.64 -29.64 10.23
C ASP A 68 -9.16 -30.03 10.34
N TYR A 69 -8.28 -29.05 10.54
CA TYR A 69 -6.86 -29.31 10.81
C TYR A 69 -6.65 -30.10 12.12
N PHE A 70 -7.35 -29.77 13.21
CA PHE A 70 -7.24 -30.53 14.46
C PHE A 70 -7.75 -31.97 14.31
N ARG A 71 -8.82 -32.19 13.54
CA ARG A 71 -9.30 -33.53 13.20
C ARG A 71 -8.31 -34.29 12.32
N TYR A 72 -7.63 -33.62 11.39
CA TYR A 72 -6.53 -34.22 10.64
C TYR A 72 -5.38 -34.68 11.56
N LEU A 73 -5.13 -33.97 12.66
CA LEU A 73 -4.22 -34.40 13.72
C LEU A 73 -4.81 -35.45 14.67
N ARG A 74 -5.99 -36.01 14.35
CA ARG A 74 -6.73 -36.99 15.14
C ARG A 74 -7.11 -36.51 16.54
N ALA A 75 -7.25 -35.20 16.75
CA ALA A 75 -7.72 -34.65 18.01
C ALA A 75 -9.22 -34.90 18.18
N SER A 76 -9.60 -35.33 19.38
CA SER A 76 -11.01 -35.45 19.78
C SER A 76 -11.64 -34.08 20.07
N ASN A 77 -12.97 -34.02 20.03
CA ASN A 77 -13.70 -32.79 20.35
C ASN A 77 -13.43 -32.34 21.81
N GLU A 78 -13.29 -33.28 22.74
CA GLU A 78 -12.91 -33.03 24.13
C GLU A 78 -11.54 -32.32 24.23
N GLU A 79 -10.53 -32.82 23.52
CA GLU A 79 -9.19 -32.20 23.51
C GLU A 79 -9.20 -30.78 22.90
N ILE A 80 -10.00 -30.56 21.85
CA ILE A 80 -10.17 -29.23 21.25
C ILE A 80 -10.77 -28.27 22.29
N LEU A 81 -11.79 -28.70 23.01
CA LEU A 81 -12.44 -27.90 24.06
C LEU A 81 -11.52 -27.63 25.26
N GLN A 82 -10.54 -28.49 25.53
CA GLN A 82 -9.54 -28.25 26.56
C GLN A 82 -8.45 -27.25 26.12
N GLN A 83 -8.33 -26.96 24.82
CA GLN A 83 -7.30 -26.07 24.27
C GLN A 83 -7.87 -24.91 23.41
N PRO A 84 -8.83 -24.10 23.91
CA PRO A 84 -9.49 -23.07 23.10
C PRO A 84 -8.54 -22.01 22.57
N ASN A 85 -7.43 -21.75 23.29
CA ASN A 85 -6.42 -20.77 22.87
C ASN A 85 -5.74 -21.13 21.54
N LEU A 86 -5.77 -22.41 21.11
CA LEU A 86 -5.24 -22.80 19.81
C LEU A 86 -6.07 -22.24 18.66
N LEU A 87 -7.37 -21.98 18.86
CA LEU A 87 -8.22 -21.34 17.85
C LEU A 87 -7.82 -19.88 17.59
N MET A 88 -7.09 -19.24 18.51
CA MET A 88 -6.54 -17.89 18.32
C MET A 88 -5.24 -17.88 17.52
N VAL A 89 -4.57 -19.03 17.39
CA VAL A 89 -3.32 -19.13 16.63
C VAL A 89 -3.66 -19.21 15.14
N HIS A 90 -2.91 -18.52 14.29
CA HIS A 90 -3.07 -18.64 12.83
C HIS A 90 -2.80 -20.08 12.38
N LEU A 91 -3.61 -20.59 11.45
CA LEU A 91 -3.50 -21.97 10.95
C LEU A 91 -2.09 -22.30 10.47
N ILE A 92 -1.49 -21.43 9.65
CA ILE A 92 -0.11 -21.61 9.16
C ILE A 92 0.93 -21.70 10.28
N THR A 93 0.68 -21.06 11.44
CA THR A 93 1.57 -21.19 12.60
C THR A 93 1.39 -22.54 13.28
N LEU A 94 0.17 -23.08 13.34
CA LEU A 94 -0.11 -24.40 13.89
C LEU A 94 0.54 -25.50 13.02
N GLU A 95 0.41 -25.40 11.71
CA GLU A 95 1.05 -26.28 10.73
C GLU A 95 2.58 -26.27 10.90
N ASN A 96 3.19 -25.09 10.94
CA ASN A 96 4.63 -24.96 11.18
C ASN A 96 5.06 -25.59 12.51
N ARG A 97 4.35 -25.31 13.61
CA ARG A 97 4.65 -25.91 14.92
C ARG A 97 4.55 -27.43 14.89
N THR A 98 3.55 -27.97 14.21
CA THR A 98 3.33 -29.40 14.06
C THR A 98 4.50 -30.04 13.31
N THR A 99 4.88 -29.50 12.15
CA THR A 99 6.02 -30.00 11.37
C THR A 99 7.32 -29.92 12.16
N ILE A 100 7.55 -28.82 12.86
CA ILE A 100 8.75 -28.65 13.70
C ILE A 100 8.83 -29.70 14.80
N LEU A 101 7.72 -29.97 15.50
CA LEU A 101 7.71 -31.00 16.54
C LEU A 101 7.99 -32.39 15.95
N ARG A 102 7.46 -32.70 14.76
CA ARG A 102 7.77 -33.94 14.04
C ARG A 102 9.25 -34.03 13.65
N GLU A 103 9.84 -32.95 13.13
CA GLU A 103 11.27 -32.87 12.83
C GLU A 103 12.12 -33.19 14.07
N CYS A 104 11.66 -32.79 15.25
CA CYS A 104 12.30 -33.06 16.55
C CYS A 104 11.95 -34.43 17.17
N GLY A 105 11.26 -35.33 16.46
CA GLY A 105 10.96 -36.68 16.94
C GLY A 105 9.71 -36.81 17.83
N PHE A 106 8.88 -35.77 17.93
CA PHE A 106 7.56 -35.87 18.57
C PHE A 106 6.61 -36.57 17.59
N VAL A 107 6.54 -37.90 17.65
CA VAL A 107 5.66 -38.70 16.79
C VAL A 107 4.39 -39.07 17.56
N GLU A 108 4.53 -39.87 18.62
CA GLU A 108 3.39 -40.37 19.40
C GLU A 108 2.83 -39.32 20.38
N SER A 109 3.67 -38.43 20.87
CA SER A 109 3.31 -37.39 21.84
C SER A 109 2.71 -36.13 21.20
N LEU A 110 2.59 -36.10 19.87
CA LEU A 110 2.13 -34.93 19.14
C LEU A 110 0.60 -34.82 19.19
N ASN A 111 0.13 -34.04 20.16
CA ASN A 111 -1.28 -33.72 20.36
C ASN A 111 -1.50 -32.20 20.55
N LEU A 112 -2.74 -31.79 20.77
CA LEU A 112 -3.08 -30.37 20.96
C LEU A 112 -2.40 -29.76 22.20
N ALA A 113 -2.21 -30.53 23.27
CA ALA A 113 -1.50 -30.08 24.46
C ALA A 113 -0.01 -29.83 24.18
N ALA A 114 0.62 -30.65 23.33
CA ALA A 114 1.99 -30.41 22.87
C ALA A 114 2.08 -29.14 22.01
N LEU A 115 1.12 -28.92 21.11
CA LEU A 115 1.06 -27.71 20.28
C LEU A 115 0.83 -26.43 21.09
N SER A 116 0.01 -26.48 22.15
CA SER A 116 -0.21 -25.33 23.03
C SER A 116 1.04 -25.00 23.84
N LYS A 117 1.83 -26.02 24.19
CA LYS A 117 3.11 -25.88 24.89
C LYS A 117 4.34 -25.78 23.97
N TYR A 118 4.15 -25.60 22.67
CA TYR A 118 5.23 -25.61 21.66
C TYR A 118 6.48 -24.83 22.08
N ILE A 119 6.33 -23.57 22.49
CA ILE A 119 7.46 -22.69 22.86
C ILE A 119 8.23 -23.26 24.06
N THR A 120 7.51 -23.82 25.03
CA THR A 120 8.11 -24.45 26.20
C THR A 120 8.88 -25.69 25.78
N LEU A 121 8.29 -26.56 24.96
CA LEU A 121 8.90 -27.82 24.52
C LEU A 121 10.19 -27.62 23.74
N VAL A 122 10.20 -26.74 22.73
CA VAL A 122 11.40 -26.50 21.93
C VAL A 122 12.53 -25.82 22.71
N ARG A 123 12.23 -25.23 23.87
CA ARG A 123 13.23 -24.63 24.77
C ARG A 123 13.74 -25.61 25.82
N GLN A 124 13.30 -26.87 25.84
CA GLN A 124 13.82 -27.85 26.78
C GLN A 124 15.11 -28.50 26.27
N LYS A 125 15.86 -29.07 27.21
CA LYS A 125 16.95 -30.00 26.92
C LYS A 125 16.40 -31.33 26.40
N VAL A 126 17.12 -31.99 25.50
CA VAL A 126 16.75 -33.31 24.96
C VAL A 126 16.53 -34.33 26.08
N ARG A 127 17.40 -34.37 27.11
CA ARG A 127 17.23 -35.25 28.29
C ARG A 127 15.88 -35.10 28.99
N ALA A 128 15.35 -33.87 29.06
CA ALA A 128 14.11 -33.60 29.78
C ALA A 128 12.91 -34.12 28.96
N LEU A 129 12.98 -33.99 27.65
CA LEU A 129 11.98 -34.52 26.73
C LEU A 129 11.95 -36.05 26.78
N LYS A 130 13.13 -36.70 26.77
CA LYS A 130 13.27 -38.16 26.93
C LYS A 130 12.73 -38.65 28.28
N LYS A 131 13.15 -38.00 29.37
CA LYS A 131 12.69 -38.35 30.74
C LYS A 131 11.17 -38.26 30.90
N ASN A 132 10.54 -37.31 30.24
CA ASN A 132 9.09 -37.11 30.27
C ASN A 132 8.34 -37.93 29.20
N LEU A 133 9.03 -38.85 28.51
CA LEU A 133 8.46 -39.71 27.46
C LEU A 133 7.79 -38.92 26.32
N LEU A 134 8.29 -37.70 26.05
CA LEU A 134 7.79 -36.87 24.95
C LEU A 134 8.48 -37.20 23.63
N ILE A 135 9.66 -37.80 23.68
CA ILE A 135 10.41 -38.34 22.53
C ILE A 135 11.04 -39.68 22.96
N PRO A 136 11.37 -40.59 22.01
CA PRO A 136 11.97 -41.88 22.34
C PRO A 136 13.28 -41.74 23.12
N ALA A 137 13.50 -42.63 24.10
CA ALA A 137 14.66 -42.56 24.99
C ALA A 137 16.00 -42.80 24.26
N ASP A 138 15.96 -43.64 23.23
CA ASP A 138 17.07 -44.01 22.35
C ASP A 138 17.28 -43.03 21.18
N LEU A 139 16.40 -42.03 21.01
CA LEU A 139 16.50 -41.07 19.91
C LEU A 139 17.81 -40.26 19.99
N ASP A 140 18.65 -40.36 18.96
CA ASP A 140 19.71 -39.38 18.73
C ASP A 140 19.12 -38.12 18.07
N MET A 141 19.09 -37.01 18.82
CA MET A 141 18.54 -35.75 18.32
C MET A 141 19.35 -35.16 17.17
N VAL A 142 20.68 -35.31 17.17
CA VAL A 142 21.54 -34.77 16.10
C VAL A 142 21.25 -35.50 14.79
N GLU A 143 21.21 -36.83 14.82
CA GLU A 143 20.87 -37.63 13.63
C GLU A 143 19.40 -37.42 13.19
N GLN A 144 18.49 -37.27 14.15
CA GLN A 144 17.09 -36.96 13.87
C GLN A 144 16.90 -35.63 13.13
N LEU A 145 17.67 -34.60 13.47
CA LEU A 145 17.64 -33.30 12.78
C LEU A 145 18.41 -33.35 11.46
N ARG A 146 19.55 -34.05 11.40
CA ARG A 146 20.37 -34.21 10.20
C ARG A 146 19.60 -34.84 9.05
N LYS A 147 18.84 -35.91 9.31
CA LYS A 147 18.07 -36.61 8.26
C LYS A 147 16.92 -35.80 7.65
N GLN A 148 16.63 -34.60 8.15
CA GLN A 148 15.60 -33.71 7.60
C GLN A 148 16.11 -32.91 6.38
N PHE A 149 17.40 -32.98 6.09
CA PHE A 149 18.04 -32.28 4.98
C PHE A 149 18.42 -33.26 3.88
N GLU A 150 18.30 -32.82 2.62
CA GLU A 150 18.80 -33.58 1.47
C GLU A 150 20.33 -33.55 1.40
N LEU A 151 20.92 -32.44 1.86
CA LEU A 151 22.36 -32.27 2.00
C LEU A 151 22.85 -32.89 3.31
N ASN A 152 24.13 -33.27 3.34
CA ASN A 152 24.78 -33.71 4.56
C ASN A 152 25.09 -32.53 5.49
N VAL A 153 24.07 -32.03 6.18
CA VAL A 153 24.16 -30.90 7.10
C VAL A 153 24.58 -31.39 8.49
N LEU A 154 25.82 -31.10 8.90
CA LEU A 154 26.31 -31.36 10.25
C LEU A 154 27.10 -30.14 10.75
N PRO A 155 26.59 -29.38 11.74
CA PRO A 155 27.29 -28.22 12.27
C PRO A 155 28.69 -28.58 12.80
N VAL A 156 29.68 -27.76 12.45
CA VAL A 156 31.09 -28.00 12.84
C VAL A 156 31.24 -28.07 14.36
N GLY A 157 31.86 -29.14 14.85
CA GLY A 157 32.14 -29.34 16.28
C GLY A 157 30.94 -29.78 17.12
N LEU A 158 29.77 -30.01 16.51
CA LEU A 158 28.60 -30.51 17.22
C LEU A 158 28.78 -31.99 17.58
N LYS A 159 28.75 -32.29 18.88
CA LYS A 159 28.73 -33.66 19.42
C LYS A 159 27.31 -34.00 19.87
N SER A 160 26.90 -35.25 19.64
CA SER A 160 25.63 -35.76 20.17
C SER A 160 25.63 -35.68 21.70
N SER A 161 24.69 -34.93 22.26
CA SER A 161 24.56 -34.71 23.70
C SER A 161 23.14 -34.35 24.09
N ASP A 162 22.60 -35.10 25.05
CA ASP A 162 21.26 -34.87 25.58
C ASP A 162 21.16 -33.63 26.50
N ASP A 163 22.28 -32.96 26.79
CA ASP A 163 22.32 -31.72 27.55
C ASP A 163 21.95 -30.47 26.74
N LEU A 164 21.93 -30.61 25.42
CA LEU A 164 21.66 -29.51 24.51
C LEU A 164 20.16 -29.18 24.46
N HIS A 165 19.88 -27.90 24.27
CA HIS A 165 18.51 -27.41 24.10
C HIS A 165 18.08 -27.58 22.63
N VAL A 166 16.82 -27.98 22.41
CA VAL A 166 16.31 -28.28 21.06
C VAL A 166 16.35 -27.06 20.14
N GLN A 167 15.91 -25.88 20.60
CA GLN A 167 15.86 -24.69 19.74
C GLN A 167 17.27 -24.24 19.28
N PRO A 168 18.28 -24.07 20.14
CA PRO A 168 19.65 -23.78 19.70
C PRO A 168 20.24 -24.82 18.75
N LEU A 169 19.95 -26.12 18.96
CA LEU A 169 20.34 -27.16 18.01
C LEU A 169 19.75 -26.87 16.62
N ARG A 170 18.45 -26.64 16.53
CA ARG A 170 17.80 -26.31 15.25
C ARG A 170 18.37 -25.05 14.60
N GLU A 171 18.69 -24.02 15.38
CA GLU A 171 19.32 -22.80 14.88
C GLU A 171 20.70 -23.07 14.27
N GLN A 172 21.48 -23.99 14.84
CA GLN A 172 22.77 -24.43 14.28
C GLN A 172 22.59 -25.19 12.96
N PHE A 173 21.63 -26.11 12.89
CA PHE A 173 21.32 -26.83 11.65
C PHE A 173 20.84 -25.90 10.53
N ILE A 174 19.97 -24.93 10.82
CA ILE A 174 19.58 -23.90 9.83
C ILE A 174 20.80 -23.09 9.39
N SER A 175 21.67 -22.69 10.33
CA SER A 175 22.86 -21.91 10.01
C SER A 175 23.81 -22.70 9.11
N GLU A 176 24.07 -23.96 9.44
CA GLU A 176 24.93 -24.85 8.66
C GLU A 176 24.37 -25.11 7.26
N PHE A 177 23.06 -25.39 7.16
CA PHE A 177 22.40 -25.53 5.86
C PHE A 177 22.58 -24.27 5.01
N LEU A 178 22.33 -23.08 5.57
CA LEU A 178 22.47 -21.83 4.82
C LEU A 178 23.94 -21.50 4.49
N ARG A 179 24.91 -21.90 5.31
CA ARG A 179 26.34 -21.83 4.95
C ARG A 179 26.62 -22.69 3.73
N GLN A 180 26.24 -23.97 3.77
CA GLN A 180 26.52 -24.88 2.66
C GLN A 180 25.77 -24.47 1.38
N ARG A 181 24.52 -24.04 1.51
CA ARG A 181 23.62 -23.79 0.38
C ARG A 181 23.82 -22.42 -0.28
N LEU A 182 24.08 -21.39 0.52
CA LEU A 182 24.17 -20.00 0.07
C LEU A 182 25.54 -19.36 0.34
N ASP A 183 26.50 -20.14 0.85
CA ASP A 183 27.83 -19.66 1.25
C ASP A 183 27.74 -18.46 2.21
N LEU A 184 26.83 -18.52 3.19
CA LEU A 184 26.66 -17.42 4.14
C LEU A 184 27.89 -17.27 5.05
N SER A 185 28.43 -16.06 5.11
CA SER A 185 29.42 -15.66 6.10
C SER A 185 28.83 -15.53 7.51
N ASP A 186 29.69 -15.54 8.52
CA ASP A 186 29.29 -15.31 9.93
C ASP A 186 28.55 -13.98 10.12
N VAL A 187 28.96 -12.95 9.38
CA VAL A 187 28.34 -11.61 9.42
C VAL A 187 26.92 -11.66 8.87
N GLU A 188 26.70 -12.35 7.76
CA GLU A 188 25.38 -12.51 7.14
C GLU A 188 24.44 -13.35 8.01
N LEU A 189 24.95 -14.42 8.63
CA LEU A 189 24.20 -15.22 9.60
C LEU A 189 23.83 -14.41 10.83
N LYS A 190 24.76 -13.63 11.38
CA LYS A 190 24.46 -12.74 12.51
C LYS A 190 23.35 -11.75 12.14
N ARG A 191 23.39 -11.18 10.94
CA ARG A 191 22.33 -10.29 10.42
C ARG A 191 20.98 -11.01 10.30
N LEU A 192 20.97 -12.26 9.81
CA LEU A 192 19.77 -13.10 9.74
C LEU A 192 19.14 -13.24 11.13
N TRP A 193 19.92 -13.68 12.12
CA TRP A 193 19.41 -13.94 13.46
C TRP A 193 19.01 -12.67 14.21
N GLN A 194 19.63 -11.52 13.92
CA GLN A 194 19.26 -10.23 14.50
C GLN A 194 17.98 -9.65 13.88
N SER A 195 17.87 -9.67 12.55
CA SER A 195 16.79 -8.97 11.83
C SER A 195 15.57 -9.86 11.58
N TYR A 196 15.79 -11.16 11.42
CA TYR A 196 14.80 -12.14 10.94
C TYR A 196 14.76 -13.38 11.83
N SER A 197 14.89 -13.18 13.15
CA SER A 197 14.95 -14.23 14.18
C SER A 197 13.78 -15.21 14.19
N LYS A 198 12.64 -14.85 13.58
CA LYS A 198 11.46 -15.70 13.48
C LYS A 198 11.70 -16.96 12.62
N ILE A 199 12.84 -17.06 11.93
CA ILE A 199 13.12 -18.19 11.02
C ILE A 199 13.30 -19.49 11.80
N LYS A 200 13.70 -19.41 13.06
CA LYS A 200 13.70 -20.54 14.00
C LYS A 200 12.33 -21.21 14.20
N HIS A 201 11.25 -20.50 13.87
CA HIS A 201 9.88 -20.99 13.92
C HIS A 201 9.37 -21.45 12.55
N LYS A 202 10.28 -21.68 11.59
CA LYS A 202 10.01 -22.39 10.35
C LYS A 202 10.57 -23.81 10.45
N SER A 203 9.97 -24.72 9.70
CA SER A 203 10.50 -26.07 9.50
C SER A 203 11.75 -26.01 8.61
N PHE A 204 12.59 -27.03 8.69
CA PHE A 204 13.74 -27.17 7.81
C PHE A 204 13.28 -27.33 6.36
N GLY A 205 12.28 -28.18 6.13
CA GLY A 205 11.68 -28.36 4.80
C GLY A 205 11.13 -27.07 4.19
N HIS A 206 10.52 -26.19 5.00
CA HIS A 206 10.08 -24.88 4.52
C HIS A 206 11.25 -24.02 4.05
N THR A 207 12.32 -23.96 4.85
CA THR A 207 13.49 -23.13 4.52
C THR A 207 14.19 -23.63 3.26
N GLN A 208 14.38 -24.96 3.14
CA GLN A 208 14.94 -25.61 1.95
C GLN A 208 14.10 -25.25 0.71
N ARG A 209 12.79 -25.49 0.77
CA ARG A 209 11.88 -25.26 -0.36
C ARG A 209 11.83 -23.80 -0.80
N VAL A 210 11.85 -22.84 0.13
CA VAL A 210 11.93 -21.42 -0.22
C VAL A 210 13.23 -21.12 -0.96
N VAL A 211 14.37 -21.63 -0.48
CA VAL A 211 15.67 -21.41 -1.14
C VAL A 211 15.66 -22.01 -2.55
N ASP A 212 15.13 -23.21 -2.72
CA ASP A 212 15.07 -23.88 -4.03
C ASP A 212 14.18 -23.11 -5.01
N ILE A 213 13.00 -22.67 -4.60
CA ILE A 213 12.12 -21.84 -5.43
C ILE A 213 12.84 -20.55 -5.85
N LEU A 214 13.51 -19.87 -4.91
CA LEU A 214 14.21 -18.62 -5.21
C LEU A 214 15.36 -18.85 -6.20
N GLN A 215 16.18 -19.89 -6.01
CA GLN A 215 17.34 -20.16 -6.87
C GLN A 215 16.94 -20.73 -8.23
N TYR A 216 16.01 -21.68 -8.28
CA TYR A 216 15.72 -22.45 -9.48
C TYR A 216 14.50 -21.95 -10.26
N ASP A 217 13.42 -21.55 -9.59
CA ASP A 217 12.20 -21.14 -10.29
C ASP A 217 12.22 -19.65 -10.65
N TYR A 218 12.80 -18.83 -9.76
CA TYR A 218 12.91 -17.37 -9.90
C TYR A 218 14.30 -16.89 -10.28
N LYS A 219 15.29 -17.79 -10.33
CA LYS A 219 16.68 -17.48 -10.77
C LYS A 219 17.33 -16.34 -9.97
N PHE A 220 17.05 -16.23 -8.68
CA PHE A 220 17.74 -15.27 -7.82
C PHE A 220 19.21 -15.68 -7.69
N SER A 221 20.12 -14.72 -7.89
CA SER A 221 21.52 -14.92 -7.53
C SER A 221 21.69 -15.06 -6.02
N ARG A 222 22.81 -15.64 -5.60
CA ARG A 222 23.19 -15.73 -4.18
C ARG A 222 23.11 -14.37 -3.50
N GLU A 223 23.74 -13.35 -4.08
CA GLU A 223 23.78 -11.97 -3.56
C GLU A 223 22.38 -11.40 -3.40
N LYS A 224 21.47 -11.75 -4.33
CA LYS A 224 20.09 -11.28 -4.28
C LYS A 224 19.32 -11.88 -3.11
N ILE A 225 19.46 -13.19 -2.86
CA ILE A 225 18.86 -13.87 -1.71
C ILE A 225 19.43 -13.32 -0.41
N VAL A 226 20.77 -13.21 -0.34
CA VAL A 226 21.49 -12.66 0.81
C VAL A 226 21.06 -11.22 1.12
N GLY A 227 20.92 -10.37 0.11
CA GLY A 227 20.42 -9.01 0.27
C GLY A 227 18.96 -8.94 0.76
N ASN A 228 18.21 -10.03 0.61
CA ASN A 228 16.77 -10.11 0.92
C ASN A 228 16.43 -11.32 1.81
N LEU A 229 17.23 -11.59 2.86
CA LEU A 229 17.02 -12.75 3.75
C LEU A 229 15.63 -12.84 4.41
N TYR A 230 14.85 -11.75 4.44
CA TYR A 230 13.45 -11.81 4.86
C TYR A 230 12.59 -12.72 3.99
N LEU A 231 13.00 -13.00 2.75
CA LEU A 231 12.32 -13.90 1.83
C LEU A 231 12.31 -15.35 2.31
N LEU A 232 13.22 -15.73 3.22
CA LEU A 232 13.19 -17.06 3.85
C LEU A 232 11.93 -17.30 4.70
N HIS A 233 11.11 -16.27 4.90
CA HIS A 233 9.78 -16.37 5.52
C HIS A 233 8.62 -16.51 4.55
N ALA A 234 8.88 -16.33 3.24
CA ALA A 234 7.85 -16.39 2.21
C ALA A 234 7.12 -17.74 2.27
N ASP A 235 5.88 -17.75 1.79
CA ASP A 235 5.10 -18.97 1.69
C ASP A 235 5.43 -19.68 0.35
N PRO A 236 6.06 -20.87 0.37
CA PRO A 236 6.40 -21.63 -0.83
C PRO A 236 5.22 -21.82 -1.77
N GLU A 237 4.03 -22.13 -1.23
CA GLU A 237 2.86 -22.42 -2.07
C GLU A 237 2.35 -21.13 -2.73
N ASN A 238 2.41 -20.01 -2.02
CA ASN A 238 2.11 -18.71 -2.63
C ASN A 238 3.10 -18.33 -3.74
N LEU A 239 4.41 -18.61 -3.56
CA LEU A 239 5.41 -18.38 -4.59
C LEU A 239 5.13 -19.22 -5.84
N LEU A 240 4.84 -20.50 -5.68
CA LEU A 240 4.54 -21.39 -6.82
C LEU A 240 3.25 -21.01 -7.55
N ARG A 241 2.24 -20.51 -6.83
CA ARG A 241 0.97 -20.05 -7.42
C ARG A 241 1.10 -18.74 -8.20
N TYR A 242 2.06 -17.88 -7.85
CA TYR A 242 2.14 -16.52 -8.37
C TYR A 242 2.19 -16.42 -9.90
N PRO A 243 3.08 -17.16 -10.61
CA PRO A 243 3.15 -17.10 -12.07
C PRO A 243 1.85 -17.53 -12.76
N THR A 244 1.05 -18.38 -12.11
CA THR A 244 -0.24 -18.82 -12.64
C THR A 244 -1.34 -17.79 -12.42
N VAL A 245 -1.38 -17.17 -11.24
CA VAL A 245 -2.45 -16.23 -10.86
C VAL A 245 -2.21 -14.82 -11.42
N VAL A 246 -0.95 -14.38 -11.45
CA VAL A 246 -0.52 -13.06 -11.93
C VAL A 246 0.72 -13.26 -12.81
N PRO A 247 0.57 -13.70 -14.07
CA PRO A 247 1.71 -14.03 -14.94
C PRO A 247 2.54 -12.80 -15.32
N SER A 248 1.89 -11.66 -15.54
CA SER A 248 2.54 -10.42 -15.95
C SER A 248 1.84 -9.20 -15.37
N ILE A 249 2.58 -8.09 -15.21
CA ILE A 249 2.05 -6.78 -14.84
C ILE A 249 2.61 -5.75 -15.82
N GLY A 250 1.75 -4.99 -16.49
CA GLY A 250 2.18 -3.99 -17.48
C GLY A 250 3.10 -4.55 -18.58
N GLY A 251 2.91 -5.81 -18.97
CA GLY A 251 3.72 -6.51 -19.98
C GLY A 251 5.07 -7.07 -19.47
N MET A 252 5.43 -6.85 -18.20
CA MET A 252 6.62 -7.47 -17.60
C MET A 252 6.25 -8.81 -16.93
N ASP A 253 7.06 -9.84 -17.17
CA ASP A 253 6.93 -11.12 -16.47
C ASP A 253 7.02 -10.93 -14.95
N ILE A 254 6.17 -11.62 -14.20
CA ILE A 254 6.08 -11.44 -12.75
C ILE A 254 7.37 -11.86 -12.03
N LYS A 255 8.09 -12.85 -12.54
CA LYS A 255 9.36 -13.31 -11.94
C LYS A 255 10.41 -12.23 -12.11
N GLU A 256 10.51 -11.63 -13.29
CA GLU A 256 11.40 -10.48 -13.52
C GLU A 256 11.06 -9.29 -12.61
N LEU A 257 9.78 -9.00 -12.45
CA LEU A 257 9.32 -7.93 -11.56
C LEU A 257 9.70 -8.23 -10.10
N MET A 258 9.58 -9.48 -9.65
CA MET A 258 9.96 -9.89 -8.31
C MET A 258 11.47 -9.87 -8.08
N VAL A 259 12.29 -10.16 -9.10
CA VAL A 259 13.74 -9.93 -9.01
C VAL A 259 14.01 -8.42 -8.78
N LYS A 260 13.32 -7.53 -9.49
CA LYS A 260 13.48 -6.07 -9.31
C LYS A 260 12.94 -5.60 -7.95
N GLN A 261 11.81 -6.13 -7.51
CA GLN A 261 11.13 -5.77 -6.27
C GLN A 261 10.76 -7.03 -5.45
N PRO A 262 11.72 -7.61 -4.69
CA PRO A 262 11.48 -8.90 -4.03
C PRO A 262 10.41 -8.87 -2.95
N LYS A 263 10.12 -7.70 -2.37
CA LYS A 263 9.10 -7.55 -1.33
C LYS A 263 7.69 -7.96 -1.80
N VAL A 264 7.41 -7.97 -3.11
CA VAL A 264 6.12 -8.44 -3.66
C VAL A 264 5.88 -9.91 -3.35
N MET A 265 6.93 -10.73 -3.29
CA MET A 265 6.87 -12.17 -2.97
C MET A 265 6.26 -12.45 -1.58
N MET A 266 6.30 -11.47 -0.68
CA MET A 266 5.74 -11.59 0.67
C MET A 266 4.24 -11.32 0.74
N VAL A 267 3.62 -10.94 -0.39
CA VAL A 267 2.20 -10.60 -0.48
C VAL A 267 1.46 -11.78 -1.11
N PRO A 268 0.31 -12.22 -0.59
CA PRO A 268 -0.49 -13.25 -1.24
C PRO A 268 -0.86 -12.88 -2.69
N CYS A 269 -0.69 -13.81 -3.63
CA CYS A 269 -0.96 -13.58 -5.05
C CYS A 269 -2.41 -13.15 -5.31
N ASP A 270 -3.37 -13.74 -4.58
CA ASP A 270 -4.80 -13.39 -4.64
C ASP A 270 -5.04 -11.90 -4.27
N LYS A 271 -4.26 -11.37 -3.32
CA LYS A 271 -4.36 -9.96 -2.92
C LYS A 271 -3.75 -9.03 -3.97
N VAL A 272 -2.68 -9.44 -4.63
CA VAL A 272 -2.13 -8.67 -5.76
C VAL A 272 -3.11 -8.68 -6.93
N GLN A 273 -3.73 -9.82 -7.26
CA GLN A 273 -4.75 -9.89 -8.30
C GLN A 273 -5.94 -8.97 -8.00
N GLN A 274 -6.44 -8.97 -6.76
CA GLN A 274 -7.50 -8.07 -6.30
C GLN A 274 -7.08 -6.59 -6.43
N LEU A 275 -5.85 -6.25 -6.04
CA LEU A 275 -5.29 -4.90 -6.17
C LEU A 275 -5.25 -4.44 -7.63
N LEU A 276 -4.80 -5.29 -8.55
CA LEU A 276 -4.78 -4.98 -9.98
C LEU A 276 -6.21 -4.74 -10.51
N GLY A 277 -7.17 -5.55 -10.05
CA GLY A 277 -8.60 -5.33 -10.33
C GLY A 277 -9.10 -3.96 -9.87
N VAL A 278 -8.71 -3.53 -8.66
CA VAL A 278 -9.02 -2.18 -8.15
C VAL A 278 -8.44 -1.09 -9.04
N LEU A 279 -7.16 -1.17 -9.41
CA LEU A 279 -6.54 -0.16 -10.28
C LEU A 279 -7.23 -0.07 -11.66
N ARG A 280 -7.54 -1.23 -12.27
CA ARG A 280 -8.25 -1.29 -13.56
C ARG A 280 -9.65 -0.70 -13.49
N SER A 281 -10.40 -0.96 -12.41
CA SER A 281 -11.74 -0.38 -12.19
C SER A 281 -11.75 1.16 -12.09
N HIS A 282 -10.57 1.76 -11.88
CA HIS A 282 -10.37 3.20 -11.82
C HIS A 282 -9.58 3.76 -13.00
N GLU A 283 -9.46 3.00 -14.09
CA GLU A 283 -8.75 3.39 -15.32
C GLU A 283 -7.27 3.77 -15.08
N ILE A 284 -6.65 3.20 -14.05
CA ILE A 284 -5.24 3.42 -13.75
C ILE A 284 -4.41 2.39 -14.51
N ASP A 285 -3.59 2.88 -15.43
CA ASP A 285 -2.70 2.06 -16.26
C ASP A 285 -1.63 1.34 -15.41
N GLU A 286 -1.46 0.05 -15.68
CA GLU A 286 -0.47 -0.81 -15.05
C GLU A 286 0.97 -0.39 -15.36
N SER A 287 1.22 0.38 -16.44
CA SER A 287 2.54 0.95 -16.72
C SER A 287 3.05 1.84 -15.56
N GLY A 288 2.14 2.47 -14.81
CA GLY A 288 2.46 3.23 -13.61
C GLY A 288 2.96 2.34 -12.46
N ILE A 289 2.57 1.06 -12.43
CA ILE A 289 3.03 0.09 -11.43
C ILE A 289 4.50 -0.24 -11.68
N LEU A 290 4.92 -0.39 -12.93
CA LEU A 290 6.33 -0.65 -13.26
C LEU A 290 7.25 0.49 -12.81
N LYS A 291 6.76 1.73 -12.84
CA LYS A 291 7.47 2.91 -12.31
C LYS A 291 7.50 2.95 -10.79
N TYR A 292 6.54 2.33 -10.11
CA TYR A 292 6.46 2.29 -8.65
C TYR A 292 5.86 0.97 -8.12
N SER A 293 6.64 -0.11 -8.20
CA SER A 293 6.18 -1.47 -7.88
C SER A 293 5.88 -1.69 -6.40
N ALA A 294 6.39 -0.82 -5.52
CA ALA A 294 6.10 -0.89 -4.09
C ALA A 294 4.61 -0.72 -3.75
N ILE A 295 3.79 -0.17 -4.65
CA ILE A 295 2.33 -0.12 -4.49
C ILE A 295 1.73 -1.52 -4.30
N LEU A 296 2.32 -2.56 -4.91
CA LEU A 296 1.86 -3.96 -4.82
C LEU A 296 1.97 -4.54 -3.40
N THR A 297 2.63 -3.84 -2.48
CA THR A 297 2.75 -4.24 -1.07
C THR A 297 1.65 -3.68 -0.17
N LEU A 298 0.72 -2.90 -0.72
CA LEU A 298 -0.42 -2.33 0.00
C LEU A 298 -1.63 -3.27 -0.09
N ALA A 299 -2.51 -3.20 0.91
CA ALA A 299 -3.78 -3.91 0.86
C ALA A 299 -4.71 -3.30 -0.21
N PRO A 300 -5.50 -4.12 -0.93
CA PRO A 300 -6.47 -3.64 -1.91
C PRO A 300 -7.41 -2.56 -1.36
N ASP A 301 -7.95 -2.78 -0.15
CA ASP A 301 -8.87 -1.83 0.49
C ASP A 301 -8.21 -0.49 0.80
N THR A 302 -6.90 -0.50 1.14
CA THR A 302 -6.13 0.73 1.36
C THR A 302 -5.96 1.51 0.07
N ILE A 303 -5.72 0.84 -1.05
CA ILE A 303 -5.61 1.48 -2.36
C ILE A 303 -6.95 2.05 -2.78
N GLN A 304 -8.03 1.28 -2.64
CA GLN A 304 -9.40 1.72 -2.93
C GLN A 304 -9.74 2.99 -2.15
N ALA A 305 -9.55 2.97 -0.83
CA ALA A 305 -9.83 4.12 0.04
C ALA A 305 -9.01 5.35 -0.38
N ARG A 306 -7.73 5.17 -0.73
CA ARG A 306 -6.87 6.28 -1.14
C ARG A 306 -7.23 6.84 -2.52
N ILE A 307 -7.66 6.02 -3.46
CA ILE A 307 -8.16 6.49 -4.77
C ILE A 307 -9.43 7.32 -4.57
N ILE A 308 -10.37 6.85 -3.74
CA ILE A 308 -11.58 7.61 -3.40
C ILE A 308 -11.21 8.97 -2.78
N GLN A 309 -10.23 9.01 -1.89
CA GLN A 309 -9.79 10.29 -1.30
C GLN A 309 -9.10 11.19 -2.31
N ILE A 310 -8.27 10.64 -3.21
CA ILE A 310 -7.65 11.38 -4.31
C ILE A 310 -8.72 12.03 -5.19
N LYS A 311 -9.79 11.31 -5.54
CA LYS A 311 -10.92 11.82 -6.33
C LYS A 311 -11.69 12.94 -5.64
N LYS A 312 -11.58 13.12 -4.33
CA LYS A 312 -12.26 14.20 -3.58
C LYS A 312 -11.48 15.51 -3.57
N THR A 313 -10.19 15.47 -3.88
CA THR A 313 -9.32 16.65 -3.87
C THR A 313 -9.09 17.08 -5.30
N LYS A 314 -9.60 18.26 -5.69
CA LYS A 314 -9.51 18.78 -7.06
C LYS A 314 -8.07 18.74 -7.60
N GLU A 315 -7.10 19.15 -6.79
CA GLU A 315 -5.68 19.15 -7.15
C GLU A 315 -5.14 17.77 -7.50
N PHE A 316 -5.68 16.71 -6.92
CA PHE A 316 -5.27 15.34 -7.22
C PHE A 316 -6.12 14.69 -8.32
N GLU A 317 -7.38 15.09 -8.45
CA GLU A 317 -8.31 14.56 -9.45
C GLU A 317 -7.81 14.80 -10.87
N VAL A 318 -7.35 16.02 -11.18
CA VAL A 318 -6.76 16.40 -12.48
C VAL A 318 -5.60 15.47 -12.89
N LEU A 319 -4.95 14.87 -11.88
CA LEU A 319 -3.71 14.14 -12.02
C LEU A 319 -3.91 12.62 -11.92
N LEU A 320 -5.15 12.13 -11.88
CA LEU A 320 -5.50 10.71 -11.84
C LEU A 320 -4.93 9.91 -13.01
N LYS A 321 -4.91 10.51 -14.21
CA LYS A 321 -4.36 9.87 -15.42
C LYS A 321 -2.85 10.06 -15.56
N HIS A 322 -2.20 10.69 -14.59
CA HIS A 322 -0.76 10.95 -14.66
C HIS A 322 0.06 9.66 -14.45
N PRO A 323 1.19 9.43 -15.15
CA PRO A 323 1.96 8.19 -15.05
C PRO A 323 2.60 7.95 -13.68
N ARG A 324 2.53 8.93 -12.77
CA ARG A 324 3.00 8.85 -11.38
C ARG A 324 1.86 8.70 -10.36
N ILE A 325 0.62 8.48 -10.81
CA ILE A 325 -0.54 8.33 -9.92
C ILE A 325 -0.35 7.19 -8.92
N THR A 326 0.30 6.10 -9.31
CA THR A 326 0.62 4.97 -8.42
C THR A 326 1.48 5.40 -7.22
N LYS A 327 2.43 6.31 -7.43
CA LYS A 327 3.24 6.89 -6.36
C LYS A 327 2.39 7.80 -5.46
N LEU A 328 1.50 8.60 -6.05
CA LEU A 328 0.57 9.43 -5.27
C LEU A 328 -0.34 8.57 -4.39
N ILE A 329 -0.92 7.50 -4.94
CA ILE A 329 -1.73 6.52 -4.18
C ILE A 329 -0.92 5.94 -3.03
N ALA A 330 0.34 5.56 -3.27
CA ALA A 330 1.20 5.01 -2.22
C ALA A 330 1.51 6.02 -1.10
N TYR A 331 1.53 7.32 -1.40
CA TYR A 331 1.85 8.38 -0.44
C TYR A 331 0.69 9.35 -0.16
N GLN A 332 -0.56 8.97 -0.42
CA GLN A 332 -1.73 9.86 -0.42
C GLN A 332 -1.82 10.70 0.86
N THR A 333 -1.67 10.09 2.04
CA THR A 333 -1.75 10.81 3.32
C THR A 333 -0.66 11.88 3.45
N LYS A 334 0.56 11.56 3.01
CA LYS A 334 1.69 12.51 3.02
C LYS A 334 1.46 13.64 2.01
N ALA A 335 0.96 13.31 0.83
CA ALA A 335 0.64 14.29 -0.20
C ALA A 335 -0.48 15.24 0.26
N ALA A 336 -1.52 14.73 0.91
CA ALA A 336 -2.62 15.54 1.44
C ALA A 336 -2.15 16.55 2.51
N ILE A 337 -1.35 16.11 3.49
CA ILE A 337 -0.79 17.00 4.52
C ILE A 337 0.09 18.08 3.89
N ARG A 338 0.88 17.72 2.88
CA ARG A 338 1.74 18.66 2.18
C ARG A 338 0.95 19.67 1.34
N LEU A 339 -0.13 19.22 0.72
CA LEU A 339 -1.01 20.09 -0.04
C LEU A 339 -1.67 21.12 0.89
N ASP A 340 -2.22 20.67 2.02
CA ASP A 340 -2.80 21.55 3.06
C ASP A 340 -1.76 22.57 3.56
N PHE A 341 -0.52 22.13 3.81
CA PHE A 341 0.56 23.05 4.19
C PHE A 341 0.90 24.07 3.11
N LEU A 342 0.96 23.67 1.83
CA LEU A 342 1.22 24.59 0.72
C LEU A 342 0.06 25.59 0.52
N GLN A 343 -1.18 25.14 0.72
CA GLN A 343 -2.36 26.01 0.67
C GLN A 343 -2.34 27.06 1.80
N GLN A 344 -1.90 26.70 3.01
CA GLN A 344 -1.70 27.65 4.11
C GLN A 344 -0.63 28.71 3.78
N LEU A 345 0.41 28.33 3.02
CA LEU A 345 1.43 29.24 2.49
C LEU A 345 0.98 29.99 1.23
N LYS A 346 -0.28 29.82 0.78
CA LYS A 346 -0.84 30.40 -0.45
C LYS A 346 -0.06 30.04 -1.72
N VAL A 347 0.66 28.91 -1.72
CA VAL A 347 1.35 28.38 -2.90
C VAL A 347 0.30 27.71 -3.80
N ARG A 348 0.17 28.19 -5.03
CA ARG A 348 -0.89 27.77 -5.95
C ARG A 348 -0.48 26.55 -6.79
N CYS A 349 0.78 26.47 -7.20
CA CYS A 349 1.31 25.48 -8.14
C CYS A 349 1.87 24.22 -7.48
N ALA A 350 1.05 23.51 -6.72
CA ALA A 350 1.46 22.26 -6.07
C ALA A 350 1.56 21.08 -7.07
N SER A 351 2.74 20.86 -7.67
CA SER A 351 2.95 19.72 -8.59
C SER A 351 2.96 18.35 -7.88
N LEU A 352 2.55 17.28 -8.58
CA LEU A 352 2.65 15.89 -8.07
C LEU A 352 4.07 15.55 -7.67
N ASN A 353 5.04 16.07 -8.41
CA ASN A 353 6.45 15.81 -8.19
C ASN A 353 6.91 16.31 -6.82
N VAL A 354 6.38 17.45 -6.38
CA VAL A 354 6.65 18.03 -5.06
C VAL A 354 5.89 17.26 -3.99
N LEU A 355 4.59 17.02 -4.19
CA LEU A 355 3.72 16.37 -3.20
C LEU A 355 4.13 14.92 -2.91
N ALA A 356 4.54 14.18 -3.95
CA ALA A 356 5.02 12.80 -3.85
C ALA A 356 6.57 12.66 -3.75
N SER A 357 7.30 13.75 -3.51
CA SER A 357 8.76 13.72 -3.32
C SER A 357 9.16 13.13 -1.96
N HIS A 358 10.43 12.76 -1.80
CA HIS A 358 11.05 12.58 -0.49
C HIS A 358 11.03 13.87 0.35
N SER A 359 11.24 13.76 1.67
CA SER A 359 11.15 14.89 2.61
C SER A 359 12.09 16.04 2.25
N GLN A 360 13.38 15.76 2.03
CA GLN A 360 14.38 16.78 1.65
C GLN A 360 14.00 17.57 0.40
N GLY A 361 13.48 16.89 -0.63
CA GLY A 361 13.05 17.56 -1.86
C GLY A 361 11.85 18.50 -1.66
N PHE A 362 10.93 18.14 -0.77
CA PHE A 362 9.80 19.00 -0.41
C PHE A 362 10.25 20.21 0.41
N GLU A 363 11.12 20.01 1.40
CA GLU A 363 11.65 21.11 2.20
C GLU A 363 12.40 22.13 1.34
N LYS A 364 13.24 21.65 0.42
CA LYS A 364 13.96 22.52 -0.51
C LYS A 364 12.97 23.36 -1.33
N TYR A 365 11.93 22.74 -1.88
CA TYR A 365 10.89 23.45 -2.63
C TYR A 365 10.21 24.55 -1.79
N VAL A 366 9.85 24.26 -0.55
CA VAL A 366 9.23 25.25 0.36
C VAL A 366 10.18 26.41 0.65
N ARG A 367 11.46 26.12 0.94
CA ARG A 367 12.45 27.15 1.24
C ARG A 367 12.78 28.02 0.03
N ASP A 368 12.80 27.42 -1.17
CA ASP A 368 13.05 28.12 -2.41
C ASP A 368 11.89 29.07 -2.80
N GLY A 369 10.73 29.00 -2.11
CA GLY A 369 9.57 29.88 -2.33
C GLY A 369 8.99 29.84 -3.74
N CYS A 370 9.37 28.84 -4.54
CA CYS A 370 9.08 28.78 -5.96
C CYS A 370 7.63 28.34 -6.23
N ASP A 371 6.69 29.28 -6.38
CA ASP A 371 5.32 28.97 -6.83
C ASP A 371 5.26 28.76 -8.36
N ARG A 372 5.80 27.63 -8.82
CA ARG A 372 5.83 27.26 -10.25
C ARG A 372 5.66 25.76 -10.48
N THR A 373 4.95 25.43 -11.55
CA THR A 373 4.92 24.08 -12.09
C THR A 373 6.24 23.76 -12.81
N LYS A 374 6.63 22.47 -12.85
CA LYS A 374 7.75 22.02 -13.69
C LYS A 374 7.34 21.78 -15.15
N GLY A 375 6.15 22.22 -15.55
CA GLY A 375 5.55 22.02 -16.88
C GLY A 375 5.19 20.58 -17.27
N LYS A 376 5.77 19.55 -16.63
CA LYS A 376 5.50 18.14 -16.95
C LYS A 376 4.05 17.73 -16.69
N ASP A 377 3.50 18.18 -15.56
CA ASP A 377 2.13 17.85 -15.16
C ASP A 377 1.14 18.52 -16.14
N THR A 378 1.41 19.77 -16.54
CA THR A 378 0.67 20.53 -17.56
C THR A 378 0.78 19.91 -18.95
N ALA A 379 1.98 19.52 -19.39
CA ALA A 379 2.20 18.85 -20.66
C ALA A 379 1.44 17.52 -20.73
N HIS A 380 1.47 16.74 -19.64
CA HIS A 380 0.71 15.49 -19.55
C HIS A 380 -0.79 15.74 -19.58
N PHE A 381 -1.28 16.77 -18.90
CA PHE A 381 -2.69 17.15 -18.96
C PHE A 381 -3.13 17.45 -20.40
N PHE A 382 -2.35 18.24 -21.14
CA PHE A 382 -2.66 18.53 -22.55
C PHE A 382 -2.56 17.30 -23.46
N SER A 383 -1.64 16.37 -23.20
CA SER A 383 -1.54 15.15 -23.99
C SER A 383 -2.76 14.25 -23.86
N GLN A 384 -3.46 14.30 -22.73
CA GLN A 384 -4.73 13.59 -22.54
C GLN A 384 -5.90 14.22 -23.30
N ILE A 385 -5.86 15.54 -23.55
CA ILE A 385 -6.97 16.29 -24.15
C ILE A 385 -6.80 16.42 -25.66
N PHE A 386 -5.60 16.80 -26.11
CA PHE A 386 -5.32 17.14 -27.50
C PHE A 386 -4.65 16.00 -28.28
N ALA A 387 -4.30 14.89 -27.62
CA ALA A 387 -3.67 13.71 -28.20
C ALA A 387 -2.49 14.09 -29.13
N GLN A 388 -2.60 13.79 -30.43
CA GLN A 388 -1.52 14.00 -31.41
C GLN A 388 -1.15 15.48 -31.61
N LYS A 389 -2.07 16.43 -31.37
CA LYS A 389 -1.79 17.89 -31.45
C LYS A 389 -1.16 18.46 -30.17
N SER A 390 -0.93 17.64 -29.14
CA SER A 390 -0.48 18.10 -27.82
C SER A 390 0.84 18.86 -27.85
N ASP A 391 1.80 18.45 -28.67
CA ASP A 391 3.12 19.09 -28.70
C ASP A 391 3.05 20.49 -29.34
N GLU A 392 2.22 20.66 -30.36
CA GLU A 392 1.95 21.96 -30.99
C GLU A 392 1.23 22.90 -30.01
N VAL A 393 0.15 22.43 -29.39
CA VAL A 393 -0.63 23.19 -28.40
C VAL A 393 0.24 23.59 -27.21
N PHE A 394 1.06 22.67 -26.70
CA PHE A 394 1.97 22.99 -25.60
C PHE A 394 3.07 23.98 -26.01
N THR A 395 3.50 23.97 -27.26
CA THR A 395 4.45 24.96 -27.80
C THR A 395 3.80 26.34 -27.92
N HIS A 396 2.52 26.42 -28.31
CA HIS A 396 1.77 27.68 -28.31
C HIS A 396 1.55 28.25 -26.92
N LEU A 397 1.25 27.40 -25.92
CA LEU A 397 1.13 27.80 -24.52
C LEU A 397 2.42 28.45 -24.00
N LYS A 398 3.58 27.87 -24.33
CA LYS A 398 4.91 28.36 -23.89
C LYS A 398 5.26 29.76 -24.38
N ARG A 399 4.57 30.28 -25.40
CA ARG A 399 4.78 31.65 -25.87
C ARG A 399 4.37 32.70 -24.83
N HIS A 400 3.49 32.34 -23.89
CA HIS A 400 3.09 33.24 -22.81
C HIS A 400 4.13 33.22 -21.66
N PRO A 401 4.66 34.37 -21.19
CA PRO A 401 5.78 34.40 -20.23
C PRO A 401 5.49 33.67 -18.91
N ASN A 402 4.24 33.74 -18.44
CA ASN A 402 3.82 33.19 -17.15
C ASN A 402 3.19 31.78 -17.21
N TRP A 403 3.35 31.04 -18.33
CA TRP A 403 2.66 29.76 -18.55
C TRP A 403 2.91 28.69 -17.46
N PHE A 404 4.06 28.74 -16.79
CA PHE A 404 4.46 27.77 -15.76
C PHE A 404 4.03 28.16 -14.34
N HIS A 405 3.43 29.34 -14.16
CA HIS A 405 2.93 29.84 -12.87
C HIS A 405 1.43 29.61 -12.64
N ILE A 406 0.77 28.91 -13.56
CA ILE A 406 -0.66 28.63 -13.48
C ILE A 406 -0.90 27.18 -13.04
N PRO A 407 -1.70 26.95 -11.98
CA PRO A 407 -2.03 25.61 -11.52
C PRO A 407 -2.85 24.82 -12.55
N THR A 408 -2.58 23.52 -12.68
CA THR A 408 -3.33 22.65 -13.61
C THR A 408 -4.83 22.60 -13.29
N VAL A 409 -5.23 22.78 -12.03
CA VAL A 409 -6.65 22.86 -11.64
C VAL A 409 -7.36 24.02 -12.34
N GLN A 410 -6.74 25.21 -12.34
CA GLN A 410 -7.31 26.38 -13.01
C GLN A 410 -7.40 26.15 -14.52
N ILE A 411 -6.36 25.56 -15.11
CA ILE A 411 -6.38 25.19 -16.53
C ILE A 411 -7.57 24.27 -16.82
N GLN A 412 -7.80 23.25 -16.00
CA GLN A 412 -8.94 22.36 -16.17
C GLN A 412 -10.29 23.08 -16.02
N GLU A 413 -10.46 23.91 -14.99
CA GLU A 413 -11.70 24.65 -14.75
C GLU A 413 -12.03 25.58 -15.93
N THR A 414 -11.02 26.26 -16.51
CA THR A 414 -11.20 27.08 -17.71
C THR A 414 -11.55 26.25 -18.93
N MET A 415 -10.88 25.11 -19.14
CA MET A 415 -11.21 24.19 -20.24
C MET A 415 -12.66 23.70 -20.14
N ASP A 416 -13.10 23.29 -18.95
CA ASP A 416 -14.45 22.79 -18.72
C ASP A 416 -15.49 23.90 -18.97
N TYR A 417 -15.22 25.13 -18.53
CA TYR A 417 -16.08 26.30 -18.81
C TYR A 417 -16.19 26.58 -20.32
N LEU A 418 -15.08 26.66 -21.05
CA LEU A 418 -15.10 26.95 -22.49
C LEU A 418 -15.85 25.87 -23.27
N ARG A 419 -15.68 24.59 -22.89
CA ARG A 419 -16.46 23.50 -23.50
C ARG A 419 -17.96 23.60 -23.19
N ALA A 420 -18.33 24.04 -21.99
CA ALA A 420 -19.73 24.29 -21.64
C ALA A 420 -20.34 25.44 -22.47
N GLN A 421 -19.52 26.42 -22.86
CA GLN A 421 -19.87 27.49 -23.81
C GLN A 421 -19.81 27.05 -25.29
N GLN A 422 -19.72 25.75 -25.56
CA GLN A 422 -19.70 25.15 -26.90
C GLN A 422 -18.48 25.47 -27.77
N TYR A 423 -17.38 25.96 -27.19
CA TYR A 423 -16.10 26.05 -27.91
C TYR A 423 -15.53 24.65 -28.17
N THR A 424 -15.07 24.42 -29.40
CA THR A 424 -14.44 23.13 -29.75
C THR A 424 -13.02 23.05 -29.20
N LEU A 425 -12.46 21.85 -29.12
CA LEU A 425 -11.05 21.69 -28.74
C LEU A 425 -10.13 22.36 -29.77
N GLU A 426 -10.53 22.48 -31.03
CA GLU A 426 -9.74 23.16 -32.05
C GLU A 426 -9.68 24.67 -31.79
N ASP A 427 -10.83 25.30 -31.53
CA ASP A 427 -10.92 26.73 -31.17
C ASP A 427 -10.05 27.06 -29.95
N ILE A 428 -10.12 26.21 -28.91
CA ILE A 428 -9.35 26.38 -27.68
C ILE A 428 -7.86 26.10 -27.93
N GLY A 429 -7.52 25.14 -28.77
CA GLY A 429 -6.13 24.80 -29.11
C GLY A 429 -5.41 25.93 -29.86
N GLU A 430 -6.11 26.61 -30.77
CA GLU A 430 -5.60 27.80 -31.46
C GLU A 430 -5.37 28.98 -30.50
N ASN A 431 -6.22 29.09 -29.47
CA ASN A 431 -6.22 30.17 -28.48
C ASN A 431 -5.77 29.71 -27.09
N ILE A 432 -4.88 28.72 -27.01
CA ILE A 432 -4.64 27.96 -25.77
C ILE A 432 -4.20 28.81 -24.58
N GLN A 433 -3.59 29.97 -24.82
CA GLN A 433 -3.15 30.88 -23.76
C GLN A 433 -4.31 31.37 -22.88
N ILE A 434 -5.55 31.32 -23.38
CA ILE A 434 -6.74 31.74 -22.63
C ILE A 434 -6.89 30.96 -21.32
N VAL A 435 -6.43 29.71 -21.28
CA VAL A 435 -6.50 28.85 -20.09
C VAL A 435 -5.62 29.32 -18.93
N LEU A 436 -4.72 30.27 -19.18
CA LEU A 436 -3.82 30.84 -18.18
C LEU A 436 -4.48 31.96 -17.36
N TYR A 437 -5.58 32.53 -17.86
CA TYR A 437 -6.23 33.69 -17.26
C TYR A 437 -7.23 33.27 -16.18
N PRO A 438 -7.52 34.14 -15.18
CA PRO A 438 -8.56 33.87 -14.20
C PRO A 438 -9.94 33.72 -14.85
N LEU A 439 -10.69 32.69 -14.46
CA LEU A 439 -11.99 32.38 -15.04
C LEU A 439 -12.98 33.55 -14.97
N SER A 440 -12.96 34.32 -13.88
CA SER A 440 -13.82 35.50 -13.70
C SER A 440 -13.56 36.59 -14.76
N ARG A 441 -12.31 36.74 -15.20
CA ARG A 441 -11.92 37.72 -16.22
C ARG A 441 -12.33 37.23 -17.61
N ILE A 442 -12.11 35.95 -17.88
CA ILE A 442 -12.52 35.29 -19.12
C ILE A 442 -14.03 35.42 -19.30
N SER A 443 -14.82 35.03 -18.29
CA SER A 443 -16.29 35.08 -18.38
C SER A 443 -16.79 36.51 -18.58
N ALA A 444 -16.26 37.48 -17.83
CA ALA A 444 -16.70 38.87 -17.94
C ALA A 444 -16.43 39.48 -19.32
N LYS A 445 -15.26 39.20 -19.93
CA LYS A 445 -14.94 39.69 -21.27
C LYS A 445 -15.72 38.93 -22.35
N LEU A 446 -15.88 37.61 -22.22
CA LEU A 446 -16.71 36.83 -23.17
C LEU A 446 -18.17 37.25 -23.15
N ASP A 447 -18.77 37.49 -21.97
CA ASP A 447 -20.17 37.90 -21.85
C ASP A 447 -20.42 39.22 -22.59
N LYS A 448 -19.50 40.20 -22.43
CA LYS A 448 -19.55 41.48 -23.17
C LYS A 448 -19.42 41.28 -24.68
N LEU A 449 -18.46 40.47 -25.12
CA LEU A 449 -18.26 40.18 -26.54
C LEU A 449 -19.48 39.49 -27.16
N HIS A 450 -20.06 38.50 -26.46
CA HIS A 450 -21.29 37.83 -26.89
C HIS A 450 -22.49 38.78 -26.90
N GLU A 451 -22.62 39.67 -25.94
CA GLU A 451 -23.66 40.70 -25.92
C GLU A 451 -23.55 41.63 -27.14
N CYS A 452 -22.36 42.13 -27.44
CA CYS A 452 -22.10 42.97 -28.61
C CYS A 452 -22.41 42.23 -29.92
N ALA A 453 -21.94 40.99 -30.05
CA ALA A 453 -22.20 40.16 -31.24
C ALA A 453 -23.71 39.90 -31.44
N ARG A 454 -24.46 39.72 -30.36
CA ARG A 454 -25.90 39.44 -30.40
C ARG A 454 -26.77 40.69 -30.60
N THR A 455 -26.31 41.85 -30.14
CA THR A 455 -27.01 43.14 -30.27
C THR A 455 -26.60 43.92 -31.52
N GLY A 456 -25.54 43.50 -32.21
CA GLY A 456 -24.99 44.19 -33.38
C GLY A 456 -24.38 45.55 -33.07
N ARG A 457 -24.12 45.85 -31.79
CA ARG A 457 -23.48 47.10 -31.37
C ARG A 457 -21.96 46.98 -31.47
N PRO A 458 -21.25 48.04 -31.84
CA PRO A 458 -19.80 48.05 -31.78
C PRO A 458 -19.33 47.82 -30.34
N HIS A 459 -18.27 47.04 -30.16
CA HIS A 459 -17.70 46.79 -28.84
C HIS A 459 -16.95 48.04 -28.34
N ASP A 460 -17.29 48.54 -27.16
CA ASP A 460 -16.81 49.83 -26.65
C ASP A 460 -15.28 49.97 -26.65
N GLU A 461 -14.55 48.91 -26.28
CA GLU A 461 -13.08 48.93 -26.23
C GLU A 461 -12.41 48.72 -27.59
N LEU A 462 -13.11 48.10 -28.56
CA LEU A 462 -12.52 47.70 -29.85
C LEU A 462 -12.99 48.57 -31.02
N GLY A 463 -14.13 49.25 -30.88
CA GLY A 463 -14.74 50.07 -31.93
C GLY A 463 -15.26 49.29 -33.14
N ILE A 464 -15.37 47.95 -33.06
CA ILE A 464 -15.79 47.08 -34.17
C ILE A 464 -17.09 46.35 -33.89
N GLU A 465 -17.88 46.11 -34.93
CA GLU A 465 -19.03 45.20 -34.89
C GLU A 465 -18.56 43.75 -34.95
N LEU A 466 -19.19 42.87 -34.15
CA LEU A 466 -18.79 41.47 -34.00
C LEU A 466 -19.68 40.50 -34.79
N VAL A 467 -20.33 40.98 -35.85
CA VAL A 467 -21.22 40.17 -36.69
C VAL A 467 -20.41 39.20 -37.53
N GLY A 468 -20.73 37.90 -37.45
CA GLY A 468 -20.06 36.86 -38.25
C GLY A 468 -18.69 36.40 -37.73
N VAL A 469 -18.30 36.83 -36.53
CA VAL A 469 -17.06 36.38 -35.86
C VAL A 469 -17.14 34.89 -35.53
N SER A 470 -16.12 34.12 -35.89
CA SER A 470 -16.04 32.69 -35.58
C SER A 470 -15.76 32.43 -34.10
N ALA A 471 -15.97 31.19 -33.63
CA ALA A 471 -15.69 30.81 -32.25
C ALA A 471 -14.19 31.01 -31.89
N SER A 472 -13.27 30.55 -32.74
CA SER A 472 -11.83 30.80 -32.56
C SER A 472 -11.51 32.31 -32.51
N GLN A 473 -12.07 33.12 -33.42
CA GLN A 473 -11.86 34.57 -33.40
C GLN A 473 -12.43 35.23 -32.13
N MET A 474 -13.55 34.74 -31.61
CA MET A 474 -14.14 35.21 -30.36
C MET A 474 -13.18 34.99 -29.18
N LEU A 475 -12.55 33.81 -29.10
CA LEU A 475 -11.53 33.53 -28.10
C LEU A 475 -10.28 34.40 -28.28
N SER A 476 -9.85 34.65 -29.53
CA SER A 476 -8.74 35.56 -29.81
C SER A 476 -9.04 36.99 -29.35
N LEU A 477 -10.26 37.50 -29.60
CA LEU A 477 -10.70 38.83 -29.16
C LEU A 477 -10.83 38.91 -27.64
N CYS A 478 -11.28 37.84 -26.99
CA CYS A 478 -11.28 37.75 -25.54
C CYS A 478 -9.87 37.86 -24.97
N LEU A 479 -8.92 37.10 -25.52
CA LEU A 479 -7.51 37.19 -25.14
C LEU A 479 -6.95 38.61 -25.33
N TYR A 480 -7.24 39.21 -26.49
CA TYR A 480 -6.79 40.55 -26.83
C TYR A 480 -7.32 41.60 -25.85
N THR A 481 -8.62 41.60 -25.58
CA THR A 481 -9.26 42.55 -24.66
C THR A 481 -8.82 42.35 -23.21
N MET A 482 -8.49 41.13 -22.80
CA MET A 482 -7.86 40.89 -21.49
C MET A 482 -6.44 41.47 -21.43
N GLU A 483 -5.60 41.24 -22.44
CA GLU A 483 -4.23 41.76 -22.45
C GLU A 483 -4.15 43.27 -22.69
N LEU A 484 -5.15 43.86 -23.34
CA LEU A 484 -5.27 45.29 -23.53
C LEU A 484 -5.30 46.03 -22.18
N ASP A 485 -6.03 45.50 -21.19
CA ASP A 485 -6.10 46.04 -19.82
C ASP A 485 -4.73 46.03 -19.11
N PHE A 486 -3.82 45.15 -19.55
CA PHE A 486 -2.49 44.93 -18.97
C PHE A 486 -1.34 45.32 -19.91
N HIS A 487 -1.61 46.09 -20.97
CA HIS A 487 -0.60 46.56 -21.91
C HIS A 487 0.27 45.42 -22.51
N PHE A 488 -0.32 44.24 -22.69
CA PHE A 488 0.36 43.07 -23.26
C PHE A 488 1.60 42.58 -22.49
N THR A 489 1.68 42.85 -21.17
CA THR A 489 2.80 42.35 -20.34
C THR A 489 2.67 40.87 -19.98
N GLY A 490 1.48 40.27 -20.18
CA GLY A 490 1.16 38.93 -19.69
C GLY A 490 0.87 38.86 -18.18
N ASP A 491 0.74 40.01 -17.50
CA ASP A 491 0.36 40.08 -16.08
C ASP A 491 -1.14 39.91 -15.85
N GLY A 492 -1.92 39.90 -16.93
CA GLY A 492 -3.35 39.56 -16.94
C GLY A 492 -3.65 38.13 -16.49
N VAL A 493 -2.66 37.30 -16.18
CA VAL A 493 -2.88 35.98 -15.58
C VAL A 493 -3.03 36.02 -14.06
N TRP A 494 -2.63 37.12 -13.41
CA TRP A 494 -2.66 37.22 -11.96
C TRP A 494 -4.06 37.59 -11.45
N PRO A 495 -4.56 36.93 -10.37
CA PRO A 495 -5.76 37.38 -9.67
C PRO A 495 -5.53 38.75 -9.02
N GLU A 496 -6.59 39.56 -8.94
CA GLU A 496 -6.56 40.93 -8.37
C GLU A 496 -6.00 40.96 -6.93
N GLN A 497 -6.15 39.88 -6.16
CA GLN A 497 -5.65 39.76 -4.78
C GLN A 497 -4.13 39.53 -4.68
N VAL A 498 -3.47 39.09 -5.75
CA VAL A 498 -2.01 38.83 -5.77
C VAL A 498 -1.25 40.11 -6.15
N GLN A 499 -1.83 40.95 -7.00
CA GLN A 499 -1.24 42.22 -7.46
C GLN A 499 -1.03 43.24 -6.31
N LEU A 500 -1.66 43.03 -5.15
CA LEU A 500 -1.54 43.89 -3.97
C LEU A 500 -0.48 43.43 -2.94
N ASN A 501 0.11 42.25 -3.08
CA ASN A 501 0.93 41.61 -2.03
C ASN A 501 2.44 41.54 -2.33
N ASP A 502 2.96 42.24 -3.34
CA ASP A 502 4.38 42.19 -3.76
C ASP A 502 5.38 42.90 -2.80
N ALA A 503 5.01 43.13 -1.54
CA ALA A 503 5.94 43.56 -0.50
C ALA A 503 6.49 42.34 0.26
N SER A 504 7.59 41.80 -0.25
CA SER A 504 8.66 41.06 0.43
C SER A 504 8.37 40.55 1.86
N THR A 505 8.32 39.22 2.03
CA THR A 505 8.62 38.60 3.34
C THR A 505 9.42 37.32 3.16
N SER A 506 10.73 37.41 3.36
CA SER A 506 11.60 36.27 3.66
C SER A 506 11.33 35.83 5.10
N THR A 507 10.21 35.15 5.32
CA THR A 507 9.91 34.52 6.60
C THR A 507 10.72 33.24 6.76
N ASN A 508 11.40 33.09 7.91
CA ASN A 508 11.96 31.80 8.33
C ASN A 508 10.80 30.83 8.59
N ILE A 509 10.44 30.02 7.59
CA ILE A 509 9.38 29.03 7.72
C ILE A 509 9.90 27.85 8.54
N GLU A 510 9.51 27.76 9.81
CA GLU A 510 9.70 26.55 10.61
C GLU A 510 8.78 25.43 10.11
N LEU A 511 9.36 24.35 9.59
CA LEU A 511 8.62 23.21 9.06
C LEU A 511 8.10 22.29 10.18
N PRO A 512 6.78 22.02 10.27
CA PRO A 512 6.24 21.04 11.20
C PRO A 512 6.92 19.66 11.09
N LYS A 513 7.35 19.08 12.22
CA LYS A 513 7.96 17.73 12.28
C LYS A 513 7.07 16.62 11.68
N THR A 514 5.77 16.87 11.56
CA THR A 514 4.79 15.96 10.94
C THR A 514 4.95 15.83 9.42
N LEU A 515 5.47 16.86 8.73
CA LEU A 515 5.72 16.86 7.28
C LEU A 515 6.87 15.92 6.86
N ASN A 516 7.77 15.64 7.81
CA ASN A 516 9.00 14.88 7.61
C ASN A 516 8.92 13.43 8.08
N LYS A 517 7.78 12.99 8.61
CA LYS A 517 7.61 11.58 8.98
C LYS A 517 7.58 10.73 7.72
N ASP A 518 8.69 10.04 7.48
CA ASP A 518 8.67 8.88 6.61
C ASP A 518 7.85 7.80 7.32
N TYR A 519 6.63 7.60 6.83
CA TYR A 519 5.84 6.42 7.16
C TYR A 519 6.59 5.22 6.62
N LYS A 520 7.49 4.67 7.45
CA LYS A 520 8.12 3.38 7.17
C LYS A 520 7.00 2.34 7.13
N TYR A 521 6.86 1.73 5.96
CA TYR A 521 5.94 0.63 5.69
C TYR A 521 5.79 -0.32 6.89
N GLY A 522 4.56 -0.52 7.37
CA GLY A 522 4.24 -1.53 8.39
C GLY A 522 4.28 -1.07 9.86
N LYS A 523 4.50 0.21 10.17
CA LYS A 523 4.28 0.73 11.54
C LYS A 523 2.91 1.40 11.65
N LYS A 524 2.01 0.83 12.47
CA LYS A 524 0.80 1.53 12.92
C LYS A 524 1.20 2.86 13.58
N PRO A 525 0.45 3.96 13.38
CA PRO A 525 0.68 5.19 14.13
C PRO A 525 0.60 4.88 15.62
N ALA A 526 1.54 5.41 16.41
CA ALA A 526 1.45 5.36 17.86
C ALA A 526 0.20 6.13 18.28
N VAL A 527 -0.75 5.44 18.91
CA VAL A 527 -1.88 6.07 19.60
C VAL A 527 -1.26 6.86 20.75
N LYS A 528 -1.34 8.20 20.69
CA LYS A 528 -1.02 9.03 21.84
C LYS A 528 -2.05 8.72 22.91
N VAL A 529 -1.62 8.03 23.96
CA VAL A 529 -2.37 7.98 25.23
C VAL A 529 -2.20 9.36 25.84
N GLY A 530 -3.29 10.11 25.94
CA GLY A 530 -3.31 11.36 26.69
C GLY A 530 -3.11 11.07 28.17
N LEU A 531 -2.19 11.80 28.79
CA LEU A 531 -2.17 12.00 30.24
C LEU A 531 -3.34 12.89 30.64
#